data_AF-A0AA85BRF0-F1
#
_entry.id   AF-A0AA85BRF0-F1
#
_cell.length_a   1.000
_cell.length_b   1.000
_cell.length_c   1.000
_cell.angle_alpha   90.00
_cell.angle_beta   90.00
_cell.angle_gamma   90.00
#
_symmetry.space_group_name_H-M   'P 1'
#
loop_
_entity.id
_entity.type
_entity.pdbx_description
1 polymer ?
#
loop_
_entity_poly.entity_id
_entity_poly.type
_entity_poly.pdbx_seq_one_letter_code
_entity_poly.pdbx_strand_id
1 'polypeptide(L)'
;MRPGLTLLMGSLGRLDVLKAPSSVYFTTFSHLPIHIVSTKEVDEYKSRFSKFLMPKIKNNSVNTDNNYNNTAGPCGLLPPMQSKNLDPIETVPNLDQSNIDVVLSGAGWISVAGLSKTNKKLLDEKDSEEISTENSVVDDDNDNNNNNELFCADILLAAWTPGALGISLRKPLIPYAIKRRGHRLKWLREFSGIR
;
A
#
# COMPACT_ATOMS: atom_id res chain seq x y z
N MET A 1 0.17 3.03 -5.76
CA MET A 1 1.03 3.81 -4.84
C MET A 1 2.44 3.91 -5.40
N ARG A 2 3.13 5.01 -5.11
CA ARG A 2 4.51 5.29 -5.54
C ARG A 2 5.46 5.16 -4.32
N PRO A 3 6.77 4.99 -4.53
CA PRO A 3 7.75 5.05 -3.45
C PRO A 3 7.62 6.32 -2.61
N GLY A 4 7.84 6.22 -1.30
CA GLY A 4 7.66 7.30 -0.34
C GLY A 4 6.23 7.45 0.20
N LEU A 5 5.28 6.60 -0.23
CA LEU A 5 3.94 6.54 0.36
C LEU A 5 3.78 5.35 1.32
N THR A 6 2.92 5.56 2.31
CA THR A 6 2.54 4.60 3.34
C THR A 6 1.05 4.30 3.28
N LEU A 7 0.70 3.01 3.41
CA LEU A 7 -0.67 2.54 3.64
C LEU A 7 -0.84 2.22 5.12
N LEU A 8 -1.76 2.91 5.80
CA LEU A 8 -2.16 2.63 7.17
C LEU A 8 -3.42 1.77 7.18
N MET A 9 -3.42 0.72 7.99
CA MET A 9 -4.57 -0.12 8.30
C MET A 9 -4.97 0.14 9.76
N GLY A 10 -5.79 1.18 9.93
CA GLY A 10 -6.07 1.77 11.22
C GLY A 10 -4.78 2.13 11.98
N SER A 11 -4.76 1.78 13.25
CA SER A 11 -3.62 1.95 14.17
C SER A 11 -2.81 0.66 14.38
N LEU A 12 -3.18 -0.43 13.69
CA LEU A 12 -2.63 -1.78 13.94
C LEU A 12 -1.68 -2.27 12.83
N GLY A 13 -1.82 -1.76 11.61
CA GLY A 13 -0.97 -2.15 10.49
C GLY A 13 -0.49 -0.95 9.71
N ARG A 14 0.74 -1.02 9.20
CA ARG A 14 1.32 -0.04 8.28
C ARG A 14 2.19 -0.75 7.25
N LEU A 15 2.15 -0.30 6.00
CA LEU A 15 2.98 -0.80 4.90
C LEU A 15 3.58 0.38 4.13
N ASP A 16 4.90 0.45 4.09
CA ASP A 16 5.64 1.52 3.42
C ASP A 16 6.20 1.03 2.10
N VAL A 17 6.07 1.85 1.05
CA VAL A 17 6.71 1.60 -0.25
C VAL A 17 8.07 2.29 -0.24
N LEU A 18 9.14 1.52 -0.03
CA LEU A 18 10.50 2.05 0.04
C LEU A 18 11.05 2.31 -1.36
N LYS A 19 10.91 1.33 -2.26
CA LYS A 19 11.41 1.38 -3.64
C LYS A 19 10.53 0.52 -4.54
N ALA A 20 10.36 0.95 -5.78
CA ALA A 20 9.69 0.17 -6.81
C ALA A 20 10.10 0.70 -8.20
N PRO A 21 10.15 -0.15 -9.24
CA PRO A 21 10.39 0.30 -10.60
C PRO A 21 9.27 1.21 -11.12
N SER A 22 8.03 0.91 -10.74
CA SER A 22 6.84 1.62 -11.19
C SER A 22 5.80 1.76 -10.08
N SER A 23 4.57 2.13 -10.42
CA SER A 23 3.48 2.21 -9.47
C SER A 23 3.10 0.80 -8.98
N VAL A 24 2.98 0.63 -7.67
CA VAL A 24 2.58 -0.63 -7.03
C VAL A 24 1.09 -0.58 -6.71
N TYR A 25 0.36 -1.63 -7.05
CA TYR A 25 -1.05 -1.80 -6.79
C TYR A 25 -1.25 -2.66 -5.54
N PHE A 26 -2.22 -2.27 -4.73
CA PHE A 26 -2.53 -2.95 -3.48
C PHE A 26 -4.02 -3.26 -3.42
N THR A 27 -4.35 -4.51 -3.14
CA THR A 27 -5.71 -4.93 -2.80
C THR A 27 -5.73 -5.29 -1.32
N THR A 28 -6.43 -4.50 -0.51
CA THR A 28 -6.45 -4.66 0.95
C THR A 28 -7.66 -5.50 1.40
N PHE A 29 -7.42 -6.44 2.31
CA PHE A 29 -8.44 -7.28 2.92
C PHE A 29 -8.45 -7.02 4.42
N SER A 30 -9.34 -6.13 4.85
CA SER A 30 -9.45 -5.72 6.25
C SER A 30 -10.79 -5.07 6.56
N HIS A 31 -11.16 -5.10 7.84
CA HIS A 31 -12.26 -4.32 8.41
C HIS A 31 -11.79 -2.98 9.01
N LEU A 32 -10.48 -2.74 9.04
CA LEU A 32 -9.90 -1.50 9.55
C LEU A 32 -9.98 -0.39 8.50
N PRO A 33 -10.07 0.88 8.94
CA PRO A 33 -10.03 2.00 8.02
C PRO A 33 -8.67 2.07 7.32
N ILE A 34 -8.70 2.30 6.00
CA ILE A 34 -7.50 2.38 5.17
C ILE A 34 -7.18 3.84 4.83
N HIS A 35 -5.95 4.26 5.10
CA HIS A 35 -5.47 5.62 4.81
C HIS A 35 -4.15 5.55 4.06
N ILE A 36 -3.95 6.46 3.09
CA ILE A 36 -2.69 6.57 2.36
C ILE A 36 -2.10 7.96 2.64
N VAL A 37 -0.86 7.97 3.09
CA VAL A 37 -0.16 9.19 3.56
C VAL A 37 1.28 9.16 3.06
N SER A 38 1.92 10.33 2.96
CA SER A 38 3.38 10.42 2.81
C SER A 38 4.08 9.72 3.99
N THR A 39 5.11 8.92 3.71
CA THR A 39 5.88 8.18 4.74
C THR A 39 6.47 9.13 5.79
N LYS A 40 6.83 10.35 5.37
CA LYS A 40 7.43 11.38 6.24
C LYS A 40 6.42 12.02 7.19
N GLU A 41 5.12 11.98 6.85
CA GLU A 41 4.05 12.66 7.58
C GLU A 41 3.24 11.68 8.46
N VAL A 42 3.60 10.39 8.50
CA VAL A 42 2.81 9.36 9.18
C VAL A 42 2.59 9.66 10.66
N ASP A 43 3.62 10.12 11.36
CA ASP A 43 3.53 10.35 12.81
C ASP A 43 2.64 11.57 13.12
N GLU A 44 2.80 12.66 12.35
CA GLU A 44 1.91 13.82 12.42
C GLU A 44 0.46 13.43 12.11
N TYR A 45 0.25 12.66 11.03
CA TYR A 45 -1.08 12.19 10.62
C TYR A 45 -1.74 11.35 11.71
N LYS A 46 -1.01 10.40 12.30
CA LYS A 46 -1.52 9.55 13.39
C LYS A 46 -1.90 10.37 14.61
N SER A 47 -1.08 11.36 14.99
CA SER A 47 -1.38 12.26 16.10
C SER A 47 -2.66 13.06 15.84
N ARG A 48 -2.79 13.63 14.64
CA ARG A 48 -3.92 14.49 14.26
C ARG A 48 -5.23 13.74 14.04
N PHE A 49 -5.17 12.50 13.52
CA PHE A 49 -6.34 11.73 13.09
C PHE A 49 -6.54 10.42 13.86
N SER A 50 -5.96 10.29 15.06
CA SER A 50 -6.03 9.10 15.92
C SER A 50 -7.45 8.53 16.08
N LYS A 51 -8.45 9.41 16.26
CA LYS A 51 -9.88 9.05 16.37
C LYS A 51 -10.43 8.27 15.17
N PHE A 52 -9.87 8.48 13.97
CA PHE A 52 -10.30 7.81 12.75
C PHE A 52 -9.53 6.51 12.47
N LEU A 53 -8.36 6.32 13.10
CA LEU A 53 -7.52 5.15 12.93
C LEU A 53 -7.86 4.01 13.90
N MET A 54 -8.56 4.31 14.99
CA MET A 54 -9.01 3.30 15.94
C MET A 54 -10.38 2.73 15.53
N PRO A 55 -10.65 1.44 15.82
CA PRO A 55 -12.01 0.90 15.70
C PRO A 55 -13.00 1.77 16.49
N LYS A 56 -14.22 1.94 15.96
CA LYS A 56 -15.27 2.66 16.69
C LYS A 56 -15.60 1.91 17.98
N ILE A 57 -15.18 2.44 19.11
CA ILE A 57 -15.64 1.98 20.42
C ILE A 57 -17.13 2.33 20.49
N LYS A 58 -18.01 1.32 20.58
CA LYS A 58 -19.42 1.55 20.90
C LYS A 58 -19.45 2.00 22.36
N ASN A 59 -19.67 3.29 22.58
CA ASN A 59 -19.81 3.89 23.91
C ASN A 59 -20.92 3.19 24.69
N ASN A 60 -20.58 2.23 25.53
CA ASN A 60 -21.45 1.72 26.61
C ASN A 60 -20.69 1.57 27.95
N SER A 61 -19.48 2.09 28.04
CA SER A 61 -18.77 2.22 29.32
C SER A 61 -18.00 3.53 29.28
N VAL A 62 -18.67 4.59 29.72
CA VAL A 62 -18.04 5.84 30.10
C VAL A 62 -17.32 5.56 31.42
N ASN A 63 -16.02 5.28 31.35
CA ASN A 63 -15.11 5.74 32.39
C ASN A 63 -14.32 6.88 31.78
N THR A 64 -14.76 8.09 32.09
CA THR A 64 -14.16 9.39 31.79
C THR A 64 -12.88 9.61 32.60
N ASP A 65 -11.97 8.64 32.56
CA ASP A 65 -10.59 8.90 32.94
C ASP A 65 -9.87 9.22 31.64
N ASN A 66 -9.70 10.52 31.37
CA ASN A 66 -9.00 11.09 30.21
C ASN A 66 -7.49 10.72 30.16
N ASN A 67 -7.09 9.64 30.83
CA ASN A 67 -5.74 9.11 30.83
C ASN A 67 -5.66 8.02 29.76
N TYR A 68 -5.58 8.43 28.49
CA TYR A 68 -5.31 7.56 27.33
C TYR A 68 -4.05 6.67 27.49
N ASN A 69 -3.25 6.93 28.52
CA ASN A 69 -2.06 6.17 28.90
C ASN A 69 -2.36 4.86 29.66
N ASN A 70 -3.60 4.63 30.11
CA ASN A 70 -3.94 3.53 31.02
C ASN A 70 -5.10 2.62 30.60
N THR A 71 -5.58 2.69 29.35
CA THR A 71 -6.57 1.72 28.85
C THR A 71 -5.86 0.50 28.25
N ALA A 72 -5.21 -0.27 29.14
CA ALA A 72 -4.84 -1.65 28.84
C ALA A 72 -6.11 -2.39 28.38
N GLY A 73 -6.09 -2.91 27.14
CA GLY A 73 -7.17 -3.76 26.66
C GLY A 73 -7.17 -5.10 27.40
N PRO A 74 -8.05 -6.05 27.04
CA PRO A 74 -8.02 -7.39 27.61
C PRO A 74 -6.67 -8.10 27.43
N CYS A 75 -5.87 -7.65 26.46
CA CYS A 75 -4.52 -8.15 26.17
C CYS A 75 -3.40 -7.25 26.71
N GLY A 76 -3.69 -6.29 27.59
CA GLY A 76 -2.70 -5.35 28.11
C GLY A 76 -2.45 -4.15 27.19
N LEU A 77 -1.27 -3.55 27.33
CA LEU A 77 -0.76 -2.50 26.45
C LEU A 77 -0.17 -3.13 25.19
N LEU A 78 -0.56 -2.61 24.02
CA LEU A 78 0.08 -3.03 22.77
C LEU A 78 1.54 -2.56 22.77
N PRO A 79 2.49 -3.40 22.32
CA PRO A 79 3.86 -2.96 22.12
C PRO A 79 3.94 -1.83 21.10
N PRO A 80 5.01 -1.00 21.15
CA PRO A 80 5.18 0.06 20.17
C PRO A 80 5.26 -0.51 18.75
N MET A 81 4.81 0.27 17.76
CA MET A 81 4.93 -0.10 16.35
C MET A 81 6.40 -0.25 15.96
N GLN A 82 6.76 -1.38 15.36
CA GLN A 82 8.10 -1.66 14.86
C GLN A 82 8.03 -2.15 13.43
N SER A 83 9.08 -1.86 12.65
CA SER A 83 9.19 -2.27 11.25
C SER A 83 9.90 -3.61 11.09
N LYS A 84 9.54 -4.29 10.01
CA LYS A 84 10.31 -5.36 9.41
C LYS A 84 10.40 -5.10 7.90
N ASN A 85 11.63 -5.02 7.38
CA ASN A 85 11.85 -5.02 5.95
C ASN A 85 11.46 -6.40 5.40
N LEU A 86 10.67 -6.40 4.33
CA LEU A 86 10.25 -7.62 3.65
C LEU A 86 11.30 -8.03 2.62
N ASP A 87 11.33 -9.31 2.30
CA ASP A 87 12.18 -9.81 1.22
C ASP A 87 11.81 -9.12 -0.10
N PRO A 88 12.78 -8.87 -1.00
CA PRO A 88 12.51 -8.25 -2.30
C PRO A 88 11.42 -9.00 -3.07
N ILE A 89 10.47 -8.25 -3.63
CA ILE A 89 9.36 -8.81 -4.39
C ILE A 89 9.62 -8.54 -5.87
N GLU A 90 9.88 -9.60 -6.63
CA GLU A 90 10.05 -9.52 -8.08
C GLU A 90 8.77 -8.99 -8.74
N THR A 91 8.91 -8.15 -9.78
CA THR A 91 7.76 -7.66 -10.56
C THR A 91 7.25 -8.69 -11.56
N VAL A 92 5.98 -8.55 -11.96
CA VAL A 92 5.33 -9.43 -12.95
C VAL A 92 5.17 -8.74 -14.30
N PRO A 93 5.09 -9.52 -15.40
CA PRO A 93 4.91 -8.96 -16.74
C PRO A 93 3.51 -8.36 -16.95
N ASN A 94 2.50 -8.88 -16.26
CA ASN A 94 1.12 -8.42 -16.35
C ASN A 94 0.45 -8.41 -14.95
N LEU A 95 -0.71 -7.74 -14.85
CA LEU A 95 -1.48 -7.61 -13.61
C LEU A 95 -2.56 -8.68 -13.44
N ASP A 96 -2.40 -9.84 -14.08
CA ASP A 96 -3.36 -10.93 -13.97
C ASP A 96 -3.30 -11.61 -12.60
N GLN A 97 -2.14 -11.60 -11.96
CA GLN A 97 -1.96 -12.12 -10.61
C GLN A 97 -1.20 -11.12 -9.75
N SER A 98 -1.43 -11.19 -8.44
CA SER A 98 -0.58 -10.48 -7.49
C SER A 98 0.76 -11.20 -7.34
N ASN A 99 1.81 -10.48 -6.98
CA ASN A 99 3.12 -11.04 -6.72
C ASN A 99 3.11 -11.82 -5.41
N ILE A 100 2.54 -11.22 -4.36
CA ILE A 100 2.59 -11.77 -3.01
C ILE A 100 1.49 -11.20 -2.12
N ASP A 101 1.09 -11.95 -1.10
CA ASP A 101 0.28 -11.44 0.00
C ASP A 101 1.20 -11.06 1.17
N VAL A 102 1.10 -9.83 1.64
CA VAL A 102 1.68 -9.37 2.90
C VAL A 102 0.61 -9.50 3.99
N VAL A 103 0.83 -10.40 4.93
CA VAL A 103 -0.09 -10.65 6.04
C VAL A 103 0.38 -9.86 7.26
N LEU A 104 -0.53 -9.07 7.83
CA LEU A 104 -0.37 -8.33 9.08
C LEU A 104 -1.37 -8.89 10.08
N SER A 105 -0.96 -9.89 10.86
CA SER A 105 -1.87 -10.65 11.73
C SER A 105 -2.67 -9.72 12.65
N GLY A 106 -3.99 -9.91 12.69
CA GLY A 106 -4.93 -9.05 13.43
C GLY A 106 -5.36 -7.76 12.70
N ALA A 107 -4.58 -7.27 11.73
CA ALA A 107 -4.96 -6.12 10.90
C ALA A 107 -5.55 -6.53 9.53
N GLY A 108 -5.16 -7.70 9.00
CA GLY A 108 -5.63 -8.23 7.72
C GLY A 108 -4.47 -8.64 6.81
N TRP A 109 -4.68 -8.61 5.50
CA TRP A 109 -3.60 -8.81 4.53
C TRP A 109 -3.74 -7.90 3.32
N ILE A 110 -2.64 -7.74 2.60
CA ILE A 110 -2.52 -6.86 1.44
C ILE A 110 -1.94 -7.69 0.30
N SER A 111 -2.71 -7.83 -0.77
CA SER A 111 -2.23 -8.41 -2.02
C SER A 111 -1.45 -7.34 -2.78
N VAL A 112 -0.18 -7.61 -3.06
CA VAL A 112 0.76 -6.68 -3.70
C VAL A 112 0.93 -7.05 -5.16
N ALA A 113 0.87 -6.06 -6.04
CA ALA A 113 1.13 -6.25 -7.45
C ALA A 113 1.93 -5.11 -8.06
N GLY A 114 2.96 -5.40 -8.85
CA GLY A 114 3.71 -4.38 -9.57
C GLY A 114 4.22 -4.85 -10.92
N LEU A 115 4.18 -3.91 -11.87
CA LEU A 115 4.67 -4.10 -13.23
C LEU A 115 6.13 -3.70 -13.36
N SER A 116 6.85 -4.40 -14.22
CA SER A 116 8.15 -3.92 -14.70
C SER A 116 7.96 -2.63 -15.53
N LYS A 117 8.95 -1.73 -15.51
CA LYS A 117 8.87 -0.43 -16.23
C LYS A 117 8.57 -0.61 -17.72
N THR A 118 9.19 -1.59 -18.37
CA THR A 118 9.03 -1.86 -19.81
C THR A 118 7.59 -2.21 -20.16
N ASN A 119 6.94 -3.04 -19.34
CA ASN A 119 5.57 -3.48 -19.57
C ASN A 119 4.54 -2.41 -19.18
N LYS A 120 4.86 -1.53 -18.21
CA LYS A 120 4.00 -0.39 -17.92
C LYS A 120 3.87 0.54 -19.12
N LYS A 121 4.98 0.87 -19.82
CA LYS A 121 4.95 1.71 -21.02
C LYS A 121 4.04 1.11 -22.11
N LEU A 122 4.17 -0.19 -22.37
CA LEU A 122 3.34 -0.93 -23.33
C LEU A 122 1.84 -0.98 -22.94
N LEU A 123 1.52 -1.04 -21.66
CA LEU A 123 0.13 -1.01 -21.18
C LEU A 123 -0.47 0.40 -21.25
N ASP A 124 0.29 1.42 -20.85
CA ASP A 124 -0.14 2.81 -20.94
C ASP A 124 -0.37 3.23 -22.42
N GLU A 125 0.44 2.73 -23.36
CA GLU A 125 0.25 2.92 -24.82
C GLU A 125 -1.02 2.19 -25.33
N LYS A 126 -1.28 0.95 -24.92
CA LYS A 126 -2.50 0.22 -25.31
C LYS A 126 -3.78 0.84 -24.76
N ASP A 127 -3.77 1.32 -23.52
CA ASP A 127 -4.93 1.98 -22.90
C ASP A 127 -5.20 3.37 -23.51
N SER A 128 -4.20 4.00 -24.14
CA SER A 128 -4.35 5.28 -24.84
C SER A 128 -4.77 5.12 -26.31
N GLU A 129 -4.48 3.98 -26.95
CA GLU A 129 -4.96 3.65 -28.30
C GLU A 129 -6.46 3.26 -28.37
N GLU A 130 -7.12 2.95 -27.24
CA GLU A 130 -8.58 2.73 -27.22
C GLU A 130 -9.42 4.03 -27.23
N ILE A 131 -8.78 5.22 -27.24
CA ILE A 131 -9.45 6.53 -27.41
C ILE A 131 -8.73 7.36 -28.49
N SER A 132 -8.64 6.83 -29.70
CA SER A 132 -8.45 7.66 -30.91
C SER A 132 -8.66 6.83 -32.17
N THR A 133 -9.90 6.82 -32.68
CA THR A 133 -10.12 6.55 -34.10
C THR A 133 -9.43 7.62 -34.94
N GLU A 134 -8.57 7.14 -35.84
CA GLU A 134 -8.11 7.77 -37.10
C GLU A 134 -7.25 9.04 -36.99
N ASN A 135 -5.93 8.88 -37.09
CA ASN A 135 -5.19 9.25 -38.32
C ASN A 135 -3.68 8.94 -38.19
N SER A 136 -3.16 8.36 -39.26
CA SER A 136 -1.76 8.01 -39.51
C SER A 136 -0.84 9.22 -39.62
N VAL A 137 0.31 9.22 -38.92
CA VAL A 137 1.60 9.69 -39.45
C VAL A 137 2.71 8.87 -38.81
N VAL A 138 3.59 8.35 -39.67
CA VAL A 138 4.84 7.66 -39.38
C VAL A 138 5.84 8.66 -38.84
N ASP A 139 6.49 8.40 -37.71
CA ASP A 139 7.81 8.97 -37.44
C ASP A 139 8.69 7.95 -36.69
N ASP A 140 9.80 7.69 -37.37
CA ASP A 140 10.95 6.86 -37.06
C ASP A 140 11.79 7.61 -36.00
N ASP A 141 12.10 7.01 -34.86
CA ASP A 141 13.31 7.38 -34.11
C ASP A 141 13.73 6.27 -33.13
N ASN A 142 14.76 5.57 -33.57
CA ASN A 142 15.42 4.44 -32.94
C ASN A 142 16.52 4.94 -31.99
N ASP A 143 16.15 5.34 -30.78
CA ASP A 143 17.11 5.77 -29.76
C ASP A 143 17.53 4.60 -28.85
N ASN A 144 18.52 3.84 -29.33
CA ASN A 144 19.29 2.86 -28.58
C ASN A 144 20.21 3.58 -27.57
N ASN A 145 19.67 3.98 -26.43
CA ASN A 145 20.47 4.44 -25.29
C ASN A 145 20.59 3.34 -24.22
N ASN A 146 21.67 2.57 -24.32
CA ASN A 146 22.13 1.63 -23.30
C ASN A 146 22.65 2.38 -22.06
N ASN A 147 21.74 3.00 -21.32
CA ASN A 147 22.02 3.44 -19.96
C ASN A 147 21.70 2.29 -19.01
N ASN A 148 22.75 1.56 -18.65
CA ASN A 148 22.74 0.50 -17.65
C ASN A 148 22.59 1.11 -16.23
N GLU A 149 21.56 1.94 -16.02
CA GLU A 149 21.05 2.17 -14.68
C GLU A 149 20.64 0.80 -14.15
N LEU A 150 21.20 0.37 -13.03
CA LEU A 150 20.85 -0.87 -12.36
C LEU A 150 19.35 -0.83 -12.03
N PHE A 151 18.52 -1.25 -12.97
CA PHE A 151 17.07 -1.15 -12.88
C PHE A 151 16.63 -1.98 -11.68
N CYS A 152 16.03 -1.31 -10.70
CA CYS A 152 15.44 -2.01 -9.57
C CYS A 152 14.20 -2.75 -10.07
N ALA A 153 14.38 -4.00 -10.50
CA ALA A 153 13.29 -4.87 -10.91
C ALA A 153 12.34 -5.19 -9.74
N ASP A 154 12.85 -5.07 -8.51
CA ASP A 154 12.15 -5.48 -7.31
C ASP A 154 11.41 -4.34 -6.62
N ILE A 155 10.34 -4.71 -5.94
CA ILE A 155 9.58 -3.87 -5.02
C ILE A 155 10.13 -4.12 -3.62
N LEU A 156 10.52 -3.05 -2.94
CA LEU A 156 10.99 -3.07 -1.55
C LEU A 156 9.96 -2.42 -0.65
N LEU A 157 9.52 -3.17 0.37
CA LEU A 157 8.48 -2.77 1.31
C LEU A 157 8.95 -2.93 2.75
N ALA A 158 8.47 -2.07 3.65
CA ALA A 158 8.56 -2.28 5.09
C ALA A 158 7.17 -2.42 5.69
N ALA A 159 6.92 -3.53 6.36
CA ALA A 159 5.69 -3.76 7.11
C ALA A 159 5.90 -3.37 8.57
N TRP A 160 4.86 -2.83 9.19
CA TRP A 160 4.88 -2.39 10.57
C TRP A 160 3.65 -2.92 11.30
N THR A 161 3.90 -3.49 12.48
CA THR A 161 2.89 -3.95 13.45
C THR A 161 3.38 -3.67 14.86
N PRO A 162 2.53 -3.74 15.89
CA PRO A 162 2.97 -3.71 17.28
C PRO A 162 4.06 -4.78 17.52
N GLY A 163 5.24 -4.35 17.92
CA GLY A 163 6.40 -5.22 18.17
C GLY A 163 6.93 -5.98 16.93
N ALA A 164 6.56 -5.57 15.71
CA ALA A 164 6.85 -6.28 14.46
C ALA A 164 6.34 -7.74 14.44
N LEU A 165 5.34 -8.05 15.26
CA LEU A 165 4.77 -9.38 15.39
C LEU A 165 3.76 -9.68 14.29
N GLY A 166 3.65 -10.95 13.90
CA GLY A 166 2.60 -11.43 12.99
C GLY A 166 2.71 -10.94 11.55
N ILE A 167 3.89 -10.46 11.14
CA ILE A 167 4.22 -10.09 9.75
C ILE A 167 4.72 -11.35 9.03
N SER A 168 4.04 -11.74 7.96
CA SER A 168 4.47 -12.87 7.11
C SER A 168 4.14 -12.65 5.64
N LEU A 169 4.93 -13.30 4.77
CA LEU A 169 4.70 -13.35 3.34
C LEU A 169 4.09 -14.70 2.96
N ARG A 170 3.19 -14.71 1.97
CA ARG A 170 2.65 -15.96 1.41
C ARG A 170 2.28 -15.80 -0.06
N LYS A 171 2.07 -16.93 -0.74
CA LYS A 171 1.49 -16.95 -2.08
C LYS A 171 0.09 -16.32 -2.08
N PRO A 172 -0.25 -15.46 -3.05
CA PRO A 172 -1.56 -14.83 -3.12
C PRO A 172 -2.68 -15.87 -3.14
N LEU A 173 -3.69 -15.66 -2.30
CA LEU A 173 -4.83 -16.57 -2.24
C LEU A 173 -5.90 -16.28 -3.31
N ILE A 174 -5.88 -15.07 -3.89
CA ILE A 174 -6.92 -14.61 -4.80
C ILE A 174 -6.32 -14.25 -6.16
N PRO A 175 -6.61 -15.04 -7.21
CA PRO A 175 -6.20 -14.68 -8.56
C PRO A 175 -6.97 -13.44 -9.01
N TYR A 176 -6.33 -12.59 -9.83
CA TYR A 176 -6.93 -11.36 -10.36
C TYR A 176 -7.45 -10.40 -9.28
N ALA A 177 -6.86 -10.39 -8.08
CA ALA A 177 -7.27 -9.51 -6.99
C ALA A 177 -7.35 -8.02 -7.41
N ILE A 178 -6.44 -7.59 -8.28
CA ILE A 178 -6.39 -6.22 -8.84
C ILE A 178 -7.61 -5.91 -9.71
N LYS A 179 -8.09 -6.90 -10.48
CA LYS A 179 -9.29 -6.76 -11.34
C LYS A 179 -10.58 -6.81 -10.52
N ARG A 180 -10.53 -7.36 -9.30
CA ARG A 180 -11.65 -7.34 -8.35
C ARG A 180 -11.76 -5.95 -7.73
N ARG A 181 -12.26 -5.00 -8.51
CA ARG A 181 -12.55 -3.65 -8.05
C ARG A 181 -13.71 -3.71 -7.05
N GLY A 182 -13.39 -3.57 -5.77
CA GLY A 182 -14.39 -3.25 -4.75
C GLY A 182 -14.99 -1.86 -4.97
N HIS A 183 -16.03 -1.52 -4.19
CA HIS A 183 -16.54 -0.15 -4.18
C HIS A 183 -15.39 0.81 -3.82
N ARG A 184 -15.14 1.82 -4.67
CA ARG A 184 -14.14 2.85 -4.40
C ARG A 184 -14.42 3.45 -3.02
N LEU A 185 -13.44 3.38 -2.11
CA LEU A 185 -13.56 3.98 -0.78
C LEU A 185 -13.75 5.49 -0.97
N LYS A 186 -15.00 5.96 -0.82
CA LYS A 186 -15.41 7.36 -1.07
C LYS A 186 -14.67 8.38 -0.18
N TRP A 187 -13.98 7.91 0.85
CA TRP A 187 -13.33 8.73 1.88
C TRP A 187 -11.81 8.60 1.91
N LEU A 188 -11.20 8.04 0.87
CA LEU A 188 -9.74 8.03 0.75
C LEU A 188 -9.28 9.46 0.42
N ARG A 189 -8.99 10.27 1.45
CA ARG A 189 -8.24 11.52 1.26
C ARG A 189 -6.80 11.13 0.97
N GLU A 190 -6.37 11.35 -0.27
CA GLU A 190 -4.94 11.51 -0.52
C GLU A 190 -4.50 12.73 0.29
N PHE A 191 -3.68 12.51 1.31
CA PHE A 191 -3.04 13.60 2.01
C PHE A 191 -1.91 14.09 1.12
N SER A 192 -2.21 14.99 0.18
CA SER A 192 -1.18 15.85 -0.40
C SER A 192 -0.89 16.91 0.65
N GLY A 193 0.16 16.72 1.45
CA GLY A 193 0.69 17.78 2.29
C GLY A 193 1.02 18.97 1.39
N ILE A 194 0.14 19.98 1.39
CA ILE A 194 0.43 21.29 0.83
C ILE A 194 0.77 22.17 2.02
N ARG A 195 2.04 22.59 2.08
CA ARG A 195 2.42 23.98 2.32
C ARG A 195 3.75 24.26 1.64
#